data_AF-A1AM84-F1
#
_entry.id   AF-A1AM84-F1
#
_cell.length_a   1.000
_cell.length_b   1.000
_cell.length_c   1.000
_cell.angle_alpha   90.00
_cell.angle_beta   90.00
_cell.angle_gamma   90.00
#
_symmetry.space_group_name_H-M   'P 1'
#
loop_
_entity.id
_entity.type
_entity.pdbx_description
1 polymer ?
#
loop_
_entity_poly.entity_id
_entity_poly.type
_entity_poly.pdbx_seq_one_letter_code
_entity_poly.pdbx_strand_id
1 'polypeptide(L)'
;MNKKHQRKFFVNIRYQCAQMAVGVFANILVVLATAALLSWFYLLEWDGSVAYNHNRTLVFLVLVSVCVATFTTVFFSLRRSRSVAGFLEKLHDVLDRASRGDFPEREVVFRTSDYYGHLSAPLNACLEQLRQMRDPRGAATTEDVRKLSSGIDRTEPDRGGNPRRLNELAPRMDSGGRY
;
A
#
# COMPACT_ATOMS: atom_id res chain seq x y z
N MET A 1 34.74 -18.75 0.69
CA MET A 1 33.96 -18.99 1.92
C MET A 1 32.68 -18.16 1.86
N ASN A 2 31.52 -18.81 1.65
CA ASN A 2 30.25 -18.13 1.42
C ASN A 2 29.62 -17.75 2.78
N LYS A 3 29.68 -16.47 3.18
CA LYS A 3 29.08 -16.00 4.44
C LYS A 3 27.55 -16.08 4.32
N LYS A 4 26.93 -17.11 4.91
CA LYS A 4 25.48 -17.20 5.06
C LYS A 4 25.00 -15.96 5.81
N HIS A 5 24.38 -15.03 5.08
CA HIS A 5 23.66 -13.90 5.67
C HIS A 5 22.50 -14.46 6.49
N GLN A 6 22.69 -14.58 7.81
CA GLN A 6 21.61 -14.87 8.72
C GLN A 6 20.66 -13.67 8.71
N ARG A 7 19.46 -13.86 8.16
CA ARG A 7 18.42 -12.82 8.16
C ARG A 7 18.01 -12.57 9.60
N LYS A 8 18.38 -11.41 10.16
CA LYS A 8 17.90 -10.98 11.48
C LYS A 8 16.37 -11.00 11.46
N PHE A 9 15.78 -11.76 12.38
CA PHE A 9 14.34 -11.98 12.42
C PHE A 9 13.58 -10.77 12.99
N PHE A 10 14.26 -10.01 13.84
CA PHE A 10 13.76 -8.81 14.50
C PHE A 10 14.49 -7.59 13.90
N VAL A 11 13.75 -6.79 13.12
CA VAL A 11 14.24 -5.55 12.52
C VAL A 11 14.12 -4.40 13.53
N ASN A 12 12.95 -4.28 14.17
CA ASN A 12 12.73 -3.29 15.21
C ASN A 12 11.81 -3.86 16.29
N ILE A 13 12.39 -4.28 17.41
CA ILE A 13 11.67 -5.00 18.47
C ILE A 13 10.57 -4.14 19.10
N ARG A 14 10.77 -2.82 19.21
CA ARG A 14 9.80 -1.90 19.80
C ARG A 14 8.53 -1.81 18.95
N TYR A 15 8.69 -1.60 17.65
CA TYR A 15 7.57 -1.55 16.71
C TYR A 15 6.82 -2.90 16.66
N GLN A 16 7.58 -4.00 16.59
CA GLN A 16 6.99 -5.34 16.55
C GLN A 16 6.25 -5.67 17.84
N CYS A 17 6.77 -5.32 19.01
CA CYS A 17 6.09 -5.47 20.29
C CYS A 17 4.82 -4.60 20.38
N ALA A 18 4.87 -3.33 19.94
CA ALA A 18 3.70 -2.46 19.94
C ALA A 18 2.59 -3.01 19.04
N GLN A 19 2.93 -3.47 17.83
CA GLN A 19 1.95 -4.05 16.92
C GLN A 19 1.41 -5.40 17.41
N MET A 20 2.27 -6.21 18.04
CA MET A 20 1.83 -7.45 18.69
C MET A 20 0.86 -7.14 19.84
N ALA A 21 1.15 -6.13 20.67
CA ALA A 21 0.27 -5.71 21.76
C ALA A 21 -1.10 -5.27 21.22
N VAL A 22 -1.14 -4.41 20.19
CA VAL A 22 -2.40 -3.99 19.55
C VAL A 22 -3.18 -5.19 19.02
N GLY A 23 -2.50 -6.15 18.37
CA GLY A 23 -3.12 -7.37 17.86
C GLY A 23 -3.69 -8.26 18.98
N VAL A 24 -2.99 -8.36 20.11
CA VAL A 24 -3.46 -9.11 21.29
C VAL A 24 -4.68 -8.42 21.91
N PHE A 25 -4.64 -7.11 22.12
CA PHE A 25 -5.78 -6.35 22.65
C PHE A 25 -7.02 -6.46 21.76
N ALA A 26 -6.86 -6.35 20.43
CA ALA A 26 -7.96 -6.52 19.50
C ALA A 26 -8.58 -7.93 19.58
N ASN A 27 -7.75 -8.97 19.70
CA ASN A 27 -8.24 -10.33 19.86
C ASN A 27 -8.95 -10.56 21.20
N ILE A 28 -8.45 -9.98 22.30
CA ILE A 28 -9.13 -10.04 23.60
C ILE A 28 -10.53 -9.40 23.49
N LEU A 29 -10.65 -8.24 22.85
CA LEU A 29 -11.94 -7.59 22.63
C LEU A 29 -12.90 -8.47 21.81
N VAL A 30 -12.42 -9.13 20.76
CA VAL A 30 -13.22 -10.06 19.96
C VAL A 30 -13.70 -11.24 20.82
N VAL A 31 -12.81 -11.86 21.59
CA VAL A 31 -13.16 -12.98 22.48
C VAL A 31 -14.20 -12.56 23.52
N LEU A 32 -14.02 -11.39 24.14
CA LEU A 32 -14.98 -10.84 25.11
C LEU A 32 -16.34 -10.56 24.46
N ALA A 33 -16.36 -9.99 23.25
CA ALA A 33 -17.59 -9.75 22.51
C ALA A 33 -18.30 -11.05 22.14
N THR A 34 -17.57 -12.08 21.68
CA THR A 34 -18.13 -13.40 21.38
C THR A 34 -18.65 -14.08 22.64
N ALA A 35 -17.92 -14.01 23.76
CA ALA A 35 -18.38 -14.55 25.04
C ALA A 35 -19.64 -13.84 25.54
N ALA A 36 -19.72 -12.51 25.41
CA ALA A 36 -20.91 -11.75 25.76
C ALA A 36 -22.11 -12.11 24.87
N LEU A 37 -21.90 -12.26 23.55
CA LEU A 37 -22.93 -12.70 22.61
C LEU A 37 -23.42 -14.12 22.91
N LEU A 38 -22.52 -15.06 23.18
CA LEU A 38 -22.87 -16.42 23.58
C LEU A 38 -23.61 -16.43 24.90
N SER A 39 -23.16 -15.65 25.89
CA SER A 39 -23.84 -15.52 27.17
C SER A 39 -25.24 -14.93 27.02
N TRP A 40 -25.41 -13.91 26.18
CA TRP A 40 -26.71 -13.31 25.87
C TRP A 40 -27.64 -14.30 25.16
N PHE A 41 -27.13 -14.97 24.13
CA PHE A 41 -27.87 -15.99 23.37
C PHE A 41 -28.32 -17.13 24.29
N TYR A 42 -27.45 -17.55 25.19
CA TYR A 42 -27.73 -18.58 26.18
C TYR A 42 -28.81 -18.15 27.18
N LEU A 43 -28.83 -16.88 27.59
CA LEU A 43 -29.90 -16.33 28.43
C LEU A 43 -31.26 -16.29 27.71
N LEU A 44 -31.28 -16.01 26.40
CA LEU A 44 -32.51 -16.02 25.60
C LEU A 44 -33.07 -17.42 25.37
N GLU A 45 -32.20 -18.42 25.13
CA GLU A 45 -32.64 -19.81 24.88
C GLU A 45 -33.03 -20.58 26.14
N TRP A 46 -32.60 -20.12 27.33
CA TRP A 46 -32.97 -20.77 28.60
C TRP A 46 -34.47 -20.66 28.90
N ASP A 47 -35.21 -19.77 28.23
CA ASP A 47 -36.66 -19.64 28.38
C ASP A 47 -37.43 -20.76 27.63
N GLY A 48 -37.30 -22.00 28.12
CA GLY A 48 -38.51 -22.83 28.34
C GLY A 48 -38.70 -24.18 27.63
N SER A 49 -38.02 -24.55 26.53
CA SER A 49 -38.34 -25.88 25.93
C SER A 49 -37.28 -26.59 25.06
N VAL A 50 -36.16 -25.94 24.71
CA VAL A 50 -35.17 -26.50 23.75
C VAL A 50 -33.89 -27.02 24.42
N ALA A 51 -33.79 -26.91 25.76
CA ALA A 51 -32.56 -27.14 26.51
C ALA A 51 -32.05 -28.61 26.56
N TYR A 52 -32.89 -29.60 26.24
CA TYR A 52 -32.55 -31.01 26.50
C TYR A 52 -31.66 -31.70 25.45
N ASN A 53 -31.37 -31.06 24.33
CA ASN A 53 -30.46 -31.63 23.33
C ASN A 53 -29.43 -30.60 22.83
N HIS A 54 -28.83 -29.89 23.79
CA HIS A 54 -27.74 -28.96 23.50
C HIS A 54 -26.56 -29.70 22.86
N ASN A 55 -26.42 -29.49 21.55
CA ASN A 55 -25.40 -30.08 20.72
C ASN A 55 -24.05 -29.47 21.10
N ARG A 56 -23.32 -30.07 22.05
CA ARG A 56 -21.96 -29.66 22.47
C ARG A 56 -21.04 -29.35 21.28
N THR A 57 -21.31 -29.99 20.15
CA THR A 57 -20.68 -29.75 18.86
C THR A 57 -20.76 -28.28 18.42
N LEU A 58 -21.89 -27.57 18.60
CA LEU A 58 -22.02 -26.16 18.20
C LEU A 58 -21.10 -25.24 19.01
N VAL A 59 -21.09 -25.40 20.35
CA VAL A 59 -20.21 -24.61 21.24
C VAL A 59 -18.74 -24.87 20.90
N PHE A 60 -18.39 -26.13 20.66
CA PHE A 60 -17.03 -26.49 20.26
C PHE A 60 -16.65 -25.89 18.90
N LEU A 61 -17.55 -25.90 17.91
CA LEU A 61 -17.31 -25.34 16.59
C LEU A 61 -17.10 -23.81 16.66
N VAL A 62 -17.88 -23.10 17.48
CA VAL A 62 -17.69 -21.66 17.72
C VAL A 62 -16.33 -21.40 18.39
N LEU A 63 -15.95 -22.20 19.39
CA LEU A 63 -14.64 -22.05 20.04
C LEU A 63 -13.49 -22.25 19.04
N VAL A 64 -13.55 -23.31 18.22
CA VAL A 64 -12.54 -23.60 17.20
C VAL A 64 -12.47 -22.49 16.15
N SER A 65 -13.62 -21.96 15.70
CA SER A 65 -13.64 -20.89 14.70
C SER A 65 -13.03 -19.59 15.23
N VAL A 66 -13.29 -19.23 16.49
CA VAL A 66 -12.65 -18.10 17.17
C VAL A 66 -11.13 -18.32 17.26
N CYS A 67 -10.68 -19.50 17.70
CA CYS A 67 -9.26 -19.81 17.76
C CYS A 67 -8.57 -19.69 16.39
N VAL A 68 -9.17 -20.23 15.32
CA VAL A 68 -8.63 -20.14 13.95
C VAL A 68 -8.58 -18.69 13.47
N ALA A 69 -9.63 -17.90 13.73
CA ALA A 69 -9.68 -16.49 13.37
C ALA A 69 -8.59 -15.69 14.09
N THR A 70 -8.41 -15.91 15.39
CA THR A 70 -7.35 -15.27 16.19
C THR A 70 -5.97 -15.65 15.69
N PHE A 71 -5.72 -16.94 15.42
CA PHE A 71 -4.43 -17.39 14.89
C PHE A 71 -4.11 -16.77 13.53
N THR A 72 -5.12 -16.72 12.65
CA THR A 72 -4.99 -16.15 11.31
C THR A 72 -4.69 -14.65 11.39
N THR A 73 -5.44 -13.89 12.20
CA THR A 73 -5.21 -12.44 12.35
C THR A 73 -3.83 -12.13 12.92
N VAL A 74 -3.38 -12.85 13.95
CA VAL A 74 -2.03 -12.68 14.51
C VAL A 74 -0.96 -13.00 13.46
N PHE A 75 -1.10 -14.12 12.74
CA PHE A 75 -0.15 -14.53 11.70
C PHE A 75 -0.03 -13.49 10.58
N PHE A 76 -1.16 -13.01 10.05
CA PHE A 76 -1.17 -11.98 9.01
C PHE A 76 -0.64 -10.64 9.52
N SER A 77 -0.94 -10.26 10.76
CA SER A 77 -0.41 -9.04 11.37
C SER A 77 1.11 -9.07 11.47
N LEU A 78 1.70 -10.18 11.95
CA LEU A 78 3.15 -10.35 12.03
C LEU A 78 3.80 -10.33 10.63
N ARG A 79 3.19 -11.00 9.65
CA ARG A 79 3.69 -11.02 8.27
C ARG A 79 3.70 -9.62 7.67
N ARG A 80 2.63 -8.84 7.87
CA ARG A 80 2.51 -7.45 7.39
C ARG A 80 3.48 -6.52 8.12
N SER A 81 3.60 -6.64 9.44
CA SER A 81 4.54 -5.87 10.26
C SER A 81 5.97 -5.96 9.71
N ARG A 82 6.41 -7.17 9.36
CA ARG A 82 7.76 -7.41 8.86
C ARG A 82 8.05 -6.73 7.52
N SER A 83 7.08 -6.72 6.61
CA SER A 83 7.20 -6.04 5.31
C SER A 83 7.33 -4.51 5.51
N VAL A 84 6.49 -3.93 6.37
CA VAL A 84 6.51 -2.49 6.66
C VAL A 84 7.80 -2.08 7.38
N ALA A 85 8.18 -2.78 8.45
CA ALA A 85 9.34 -2.42 9.25
C ALA A 85 10.67 -2.51 8.46
N GLY A 86 10.83 -3.55 7.63
CA GLY A 86 12.01 -3.70 6.79
C GLY A 86 12.10 -2.62 5.71
N PHE A 87 10.97 -2.21 5.14
CA PHE A 87 10.91 -1.09 4.21
C PHE A 87 11.32 0.22 4.90
N LEU A 88 10.75 0.50 6.07
CA LEU A 88 10.99 1.75 6.81
C LEU A 88 12.47 1.89 7.23
N GLU A 89 13.08 0.80 7.70
CA GLU A 89 14.49 0.79 8.10
C GLU A 89 15.41 1.07 6.89
N LYS A 90 15.13 0.43 5.75
CA LYS A 90 15.91 0.67 4.52
C LYS A 90 15.74 2.11 4.03
N LEU A 91 14.52 2.65 4.07
CA LEU A 91 14.25 4.03 3.70
C LEU A 91 14.99 5.02 4.62
N HIS A 92 14.96 4.77 5.93
CA HIS A 92 15.70 5.57 6.91
C HIS A 92 17.21 5.55 6.65
N ASP A 93 17.81 4.38 6.43
CA ASP A 93 19.26 4.26 6.14
C ASP A 93 19.64 5.00 4.85
N VAL A 94 18.82 4.91 3.80
CA VAL A 94 19.04 5.66 2.55
C VAL A 94 18.99 7.17 2.78
N LEU A 95 17.97 7.66 3.50
CA LEU A 95 17.81 9.08 3.77
C LEU A 95 18.90 9.62 4.71
N ASP A 96 19.28 8.85 5.73
CA ASP A 96 20.37 9.21 6.65
C ASP A 96 21.71 9.31 5.91
N ARG A 97 22.05 8.35 5.04
CA ARG A 97 23.24 8.43 4.18
C ARG A 97 23.19 9.62 3.23
N ALA A 98 22.05 9.85 2.57
CA ALA A 98 21.85 11.00 1.69
C ALA A 98 22.02 12.33 2.44
N SER A 99 21.57 12.42 3.71
CA SER A 99 21.75 13.61 4.56
C SER A 99 23.22 13.92 4.86
N ARG A 100 24.07 12.89 4.89
CA ARG A 100 25.54 13.00 5.05
C ARG A 100 26.24 13.21 3.70
N GLY A 101 25.47 13.26 2.62
CA GLY A 101 25.98 13.38 1.27
C GLY A 101 26.60 12.09 0.71
N ASP A 102 26.35 10.95 1.34
CA ASP A 102 26.71 9.63 0.80
C ASP A 102 25.52 9.11 -0.01
N PHE A 103 25.58 9.31 -1.33
CA PHE A 103 24.53 8.87 -2.24
C PHE A 103 24.87 7.48 -2.80
N PRO A 104 23.91 6.53 -2.77
CA PRO A 104 24.17 5.20 -3.31
C PRO A 104 24.42 5.29 -4.83
N GLU A 105 25.46 4.60 -5.31
CA GLU A 105 25.76 4.52 -6.76
C GLU A 105 24.69 3.77 -7.56
N ARG A 106 23.92 2.91 -6.88
CA ARG A 106 22.88 2.08 -7.48
C ARG A 106 21.52 2.55 -7.01
N GLU A 107 20.54 2.45 -7.90
CA GLU A 107 19.14 2.74 -7.60
C GLU A 107 18.64 1.94 -6.38
N VAL A 108 17.89 2.63 -5.55
CA VAL A 108 17.23 2.02 -4.40
C VAL A 108 16.02 1.25 -4.90
N VAL A 109 16.16 -0.07 -4.97
CA VAL A 109 15.06 -0.96 -5.34
C VAL A 109 14.42 -1.54 -4.08
N PHE A 110 13.11 -1.32 -3.94
CA PHE A 110 12.28 -2.01 -2.96
C PHE A 110 11.70 -3.29 -3.57
N ARG A 111 11.26 -4.25 -2.74
CA ARG A 111 10.64 -5.48 -3.28
C ARG A 111 9.34 -5.12 -3.98
N THR A 112 9.16 -5.60 -5.20
CA THR A 112 7.97 -5.37 -6.03
C THR A 112 6.69 -5.92 -5.38
N SER A 113 6.81 -6.94 -4.53
CA SER A 113 5.68 -7.52 -3.80
C SER A 113 5.24 -6.70 -2.59
N ASP A 114 6.03 -5.71 -2.16
CA ASP A 114 5.67 -4.85 -1.04
C ASP A 114 4.77 -3.71 -1.56
N TYR A 115 3.76 -3.35 -0.78
CA TYR A 115 2.82 -2.27 -1.10
C TYR A 115 3.52 -0.95 -1.49
N TYR A 116 4.73 -0.74 -0.96
CA TYR A 116 5.55 0.44 -1.15
C TYR A 116 6.49 0.39 -2.36
N GLY A 117 6.37 -0.62 -3.24
CA GLY A 117 7.23 -0.73 -4.43
C GLY A 117 7.18 0.50 -5.32
N HIS A 118 6.03 1.17 -5.41
CA HIS A 118 5.85 2.40 -6.19
C HIS A 118 6.65 3.60 -5.65
N LEU A 119 7.15 3.55 -4.40
CA LEU A 119 7.96 4.63 -3.82
C LEU A 119 9.43 4.60 -4.27
N SER A 120 9.92 3.51 -4.90
CA SER A 120 11.32 3.48 -5.36
C SER A 120 11.60 4.52 -6.42
N ALA A 121 10.71 4.67 -7.41
CA ALA A 121 10.87 5.62 -8.50
C ALA A 121 10.93 7.08 -8.02
N PRO A 122 9.97 7.61 -7.25
CA PRO A 122 10.04 8.99 -6.75
C PRO A 122 11.21 9.20 -5.78
N LEU A 123 11.59 8.20 -4.98
CA LEU A 123 12.75 8.29 -4.10
C LEU A 123 14.05 8.43 -4.90
N ASN A 124 14.25 7.59 -5.91
CA ASN A 124 15.44 7.67 -6.76
C ASN A 124 15.50 9.00 -7.53
N ALA A 125 14.36 9.49 -8.02
CA ALA A 125 14.28 10.81 -8.67
C ALA A 125 14.69 11.95 -7.71
N CYS A 126 14.25 11.88 -6.45
CA CYS A 126 14.64 12.85 -5.43
C CYS A 126 16.14 12.78 -5.10
N LEU A 127 16.70 11.58 -4.94
CA LEU A 127 18.13 11.39 -4.69
C LEU A 127 18.99 11.92 -5.84
N GLU A 128 18.55 11.71 -7.08
CA GLU A 128 19.23 12.21 -8.28
C GLU A 128 19.20 13.75 -8.34
N GLN A 129 18.05 14.38 -8.04
CA GLN A 129 17.97 15.84 -7.95
C GLN A 129 18.89 16.41 -6.87
N LEU A 130 18.94 15.79 -5.68
CA LEU A 130 19.83 16.21 -4.60
C LEU A 130 21.30 16.06 -4.99
N ARG A 131 21.65 15.00 -5.73
CA ARG A 131 23.00 14.80 -6.27
C ARG A 131 23.38 15.91 -7.25
N GLN A 132 22.47 16.27 -8.15
CA GLN A 132 22.68 17.35 -9.14
C GLN A 132 22.78 18.74 -8.51
N MET A 133 22.04 19.03 -7.44
CA MET A 133 22.16 20.31 -6.71
C MET A 133 23.50 20.45 -6.00
N ARG A 134 24.10 19.33 -5.57
CA ARG A 134 25.39 19.34 -4.87
C ARG A 134 26.58 19.40 -5.81
N ASP A 135 26.43 18.90 -7.04
CA ASP A 135 27.46 19.05 -8.07
C ASP A 135 27.29 20.42 -8.77
N PRO A 136 28.18 21.41 -8.55
CA PRO A 136 28.03 22.75 -9.12
C PRO A 136 28.05 22.78 -10.65
N ARG A 137 28.44 21.67 -11.31
CA ARG A 137 28.35 21.51 -12.77
C ARG A 137 26.95 21.07 -13.26
N GLY A 138 26.12 20.46 -12.40
CA GLY A 138 24.77 19.98 -12.73
C GLY A 138 23.66 21.04 -12.53
N ALA A 139 23.92 22.10 -11.77
CA ALA A 139 22.96 23.19 -11.55
C ALA A 139 22.57 23.93 -12.85
N ALA A 140 23.47 24.00 -13.84
CA ALA A 140 23.17 24.58 -15.15
C ALA A 140 22.12 23.76 -15.93
N THR A 141 22.09 22.44 -15.74
CA THR A 141 21.23 21.53 -16.52
C THR A 141 19.81 21.47 -15.98
N THR A 142 19.61 21.61 -14.66
CA THR A 142 18.27 21.64 -14.06
C THR A 142 17.52 22.93 -14.37
N GLU A 143 18.22 24.05 -14.56
CA GLU A 143 17.61 25.30 -15.01
C GLU A 143 17.16 25.25 -16.46
N ASP A 144 17.90 24.56 -17.33
CA ASP A 144 17.50 24.29 -18.72
C ASP A 144 16.33 23.31 -18.80
N VAL A 145 16.30 22.25 -17.99
CA VAL A 145 15.16 21.32 -17.92
C VAL A 145 13.91 22.02 -17.37
N ARG A 146 14.05 22.92 -16.39
CA ARG A 146 12.93 23.72 -15.86
C ARG A 146 12.40 24.70 -16.91
N LYS A 147 13.28 25.32 -17.72
CA LYS A 147 12.89 26.15 -18.87
C LYS A 147 12.16 25.34 -19.93
N LEU A 148 12.64 24.14 -20.26
CA LEU A 148 11.97 23.21 -21.18
C LEU A 148 10.59 22.75 -20.68
N SER A 149 10.47 22.38 -19.40
CA SER A 149 9.17 21.99 -18.83
C SER A 149 8.17 23.15 -18.82
N SER A 150 8.63 24.38 -18.53
CA SER A 150 7.78 25.57 -18.58
C SER A 150 7.37 25.99 -20.01
N GLY A 151 8.14 25.58 -21.02
CA GLY A 151 7.79 25.76 -22.44
C GLY A 151 6.77 24.73 -22.94
N ILE A 152 6.84 23.50 -22.44
CA ILE A 152 5.88 22.43 -22.76
C ILE A 152 4.49 22.74 -22.19
N ASP A 153 4.42 23.32 -20.98
CA ASP A 153 3.15 23.73 -20.36
C ASP A 153 2.47 24.94 -21.05
N ARG A 154 3.21 25.67 -21.89
CA ARG A 154 2.66 26.73 -22.77
C ARG A 154 2.27 26.24 -24.16
N THR A 155 2.55 24.97 -24.46
CA THR A 155 2.13 24.33 -25.72
C THR A 155 0.90 23.49 -25.46
N GLU A 156 -0.11 24.08 -24.79
CA GLU A 156 -1.43 23.51 -24.76
C GLU A 156 -1.95 23.50 -26.21
N PRO A 157 -2.29 22.34 -26.79
CA PRO A 157 -2.86 22.28 -28.12
C PRO A 157 -4.19 23.04 -28.06
N ASP A 158 -4.33 24.03 -28.93
CA ASP A 158 -5.57 24.73 -29.24
C ASP A 158 -6.67 23.70 -29.57
N ARG A 159 -7.29 23.16 -28.53
CA ARG A 159 -8.43 22.24 -28.55
C ARG A 159 -9.72 23.05 -28.42
N GLY A 160 -9.69 24.32 -28.83
CA GLY A 160 -10.84 25.17 -29.12
C GLY A 160 -11.31 25.05 -30.58
N GLY A 161 -11.13 23.87 -31.19
CA GLY A 161 -11.62 23.55 -32.53
C GLY A 161 -13.12 23.73 -32.64
N ASN A 162 -13.52 24.89 -33.16
CA ASN A 162 -14.87 25.33 -33.42
C ASN A 162 -15.68 24.25 -34.20
N PRO A 163 -16.71 23.61 -33.61
CA PRO A 163 -17.47 22.54 -34.26
C PRO A 163 -18.32 23.03 -35.46
N ARG A 164 -18.35 24.34 -35.75
CA ARG A 164 -19.15 24.90 -36.86
C ARG A 164 -18.58 24.68 -38.25
N ARG A 165 -17.33 24.25 -38.42
CA ARG A 165 -16.74 24.02 -39.75
C ARG A 165 -16.97 22.62 -40.34
N LEU A 166 -17.54 21.67 -39.58
CA LEU A 166 -17.82 20.32 -40.07
C LEU A 166 -19.14 20.21 -40.87
N ASN A 167 -20.00 21.23 -40.86
CA ASN A 167 -21.24 21.23 -41.64
C ASN A 167 -21.10 21.83 -43.06
N GLU A 168 -19.96 22.43 -43.42
CA GLU A 168 -19.74 22.95 -44.78
C GLU A 168 -19.16 21.91 -45.76
N LEU A 169 -18.78 20.72 -45.28
CA LEU A 169 -18.15 19.67 -46.09
C LEU A 169 -19.05 18.46 -46.37
N ALA A 170 -20.36 18.57 -46.15
CA ALA A 170 -21.32 17.56 -46.61
C ALA A 170 -21.74 17.87 -48.06
N PRO A 171 -21.22 17.15 -49.08
CA PRO A 171 -21.72 17.29 -50.44
C PRO A 171 -23.16 16.80 -50.51
N ARG A 172 -24.04 17.66 -51.02
CA ARG A 172 -25.37 17.29 -51.52
C ARG A 172 -25.20 16.21 -52.59
N MET A 173 -25.39 14.94 -52.23
CA MET A 173 -25.74 13.92 -53.21
C MET A 173 -27.20 14.14 -53.60
N ASP A 174 -27.34 14.85 -54.71
CA ASP A 174 -28.52 14.95 -55.54
C ASP A 174 -28.79 13.57 -56.17
N SER A 175 -29.72 12.80 -55.60
CA SER A 175 -30.24 11.58 -56.23
C SER A 175 -31.36 11.97 -57.19
N GLY A 176 -30.96 12.47 -58.35
CA GLY A 176 -31.79 12.53 -59.54
C GLY A 176 -32.20 11.11 -59.99
N GLY A 177 -33.46 10.99 -60.39
CA GLY A 177 -34.08 9.72 -60.78
C GLY A 177 -33.78 9.25 -62.21
N ARG A 178 -34.72 8.42 -62.69
CA ARG A 178 -34.77 7.59 -63.91
C ARG A 178 -34.10 6.23 -63.69
N TYR A 179 -34.74 5.08 -63.85
CA TYR A 179 -35.88 4.67 -64.69
C TYR A 179 -36.79 3.69 -63.94
#